data_AF-A0A7C5QUL1-F1
#
_entry.id   AF-A0A7C5QUL1-F1
#
_cell.length_a   1.000
_cell.length_b   1.000
_cell.length_c   1.000
_cell.angle_alpha   90.00
_cell.angle_beta   90.00
_cell.angle_gamma   90.00
#
_symmetry.space_group_name_H-M   'P 1'
#
loop_
_entity.id
_entity.type
_entity.pdbx_description
1 polymer ?
#
loop_
_entity_poly.entity_id
_entity_poly.type
_entity_poly.pdbx_seq_one_letter_code
_entity_poly.pdbx_strand_id
1 'polypeptide(L)'
;MNKRTFIVFGFIFIFSLLQILSCGISRKKAVMYNDRIVSLQSEVVKKMLDFSETFNSRDVSLMEQKYGILVSTIDEKLKEVSQIEPFEGDSNFKDTAVSLFQFYRDVAKKDYRELLDIFKKGVERGEFTQQELDKMDAISNAIGEREKILDDKFQQAQKNFAEKYKISLVDNELQKKINNK
;
A
#
# COMPACT_ATOMS: atom_id res chain seq x y z
N MET A 1 14.47 25.27 14.25
CA MET A 1 13.21 24.64 13.80
C MET A 1 13.58 23.26 13.27
N ASN A 2 13.51 22.25 14.13
CA ASN A 2 13.96 20.89 13.79
C ASN A 2 12.99 20.29 12.79
N LYS A 3 13.46 20.03 11.57
CA LYS A 3 12.70 19.30 10.54
C LYS A 3 12.54 17.87 11.04
N ARG A 4 11.46 17.59 11.77
CA ARG A 4 11.01 16.22 12.04
C ARG A 4 10.41 15.71 10.74
N THR A 5 11.20 14.95 9.99
CA THR A 5 10.76 14.23 8.80
C THR A 5 9.70 13.24 9.26
N PHE A 6 8.44 13.47 8.89
CA PHE A 6 7.37 12.49 9.17
C PHE A 6 7.70 11.20 8.43
N ILE A 7 7.70 10.11 9.19
CA ILE A 7 8.24 8.80 8.83
C ILE A 7 7.57 8.29 7.54
N VAL A 8 8.42 7.92 6.58
CA VAL A 8 8.02 7.23 5.35
C VAL A 8 7.57 5.82 5.76
N PHE A 9 6.31 5.50 5.50
CA PHE A 9 5.75 4.15 5.67
C PHE A 9 6.63 3.14 4.93
N GLY A 10 7.06 2.10 5.64
CA GLY A 10 7.97 1.08 5.12
C GLY A 10 7.27 0.13 4.16
N PHE A 11 7.05 0.58 2.92
CA PHE A 11 6.46 -0.25 1.86
C PHE A 11 7.49 -1.22 1.30
N ILE A 12 7.25 -2.53 1.44
CA ILE A 12 8.16 -3.59 1.00
C ILE A 12 7.55 -4.40 -0.17
N PHE A 13 8.23 -4.24 -1.31
CA PHE A 13 8.44 -5.09 -2.51
C PHE A 13 7.28 -5.80 -3.20
N ILE A 14 6.98 -5.33 -4.43
CA ILE A 14 6.27 -6.10 -5.45
C ILE A 14 7.00 -6.10 -6.79
N PHE A 15 7.08 -7.30 -7.38
CA PHE A 15 7.82 -7.61 -8.60
C PHE A 15 6.94 -7.82 -9.88
N SER A 16 7.33 -7.29 -11.06
CA SER A 16 6.83 -7.55 -12.43
C SER A 16 7.74 -8.51 -13.23
N LEU A 17 7.59 -8.72 -14.55
CA LEU A 17 8.08 -9.91 -15.28
C LEU A 17 8.81 -9.69 -16.61
N LEU A 18 9.85 -10.50 -16.88
CA LEU A 18 10.53 -10.67 -18.18
C LEU A 18 10.39 -12.11 -18.72
N GLN A 19 10.07 -12.24 -20.02
CA GLN A 19 9.56 -13.46 -20.66
C GLN A 19 10.66 -14.36 -21.26
N ILE A 20 10.62 -15.67 -21.01
CA ILE A 20 11.36 -16.67 -21.80
C ILE A 20 10.45 -17.85 -22.18
N LEU A 21 10.48 -18.21 -23.46
CA LEU A 21 9.53 -19.05 -24.19
C LEU A 21 9.82 -20.55 -24.05
N SER A 22 8.90 -21.27 -23.40
CA SER A 22 8.45 -22.63 -23.69
C SER A 22 7.47 -23.00 -22.57
N CYS A 23 6.25 -23.46 -22.89
CA CYS A 23 5.03 -23.38 -22.04
C CYS A 23 4.40 -21.95 -21.96
N GLY A 24 4.41 -21.23 -23.08
CA GLY A 24 4.22 -19.77 -23.13
C GLY A 24 2.81 -19.24 -22.82
N ILE A 25 1.72 -19.98 -23.05
CA ILE A 25 0.35 -19.44 -22.87
C ILE A 25 -0.07 -19.39 -21.40
N SER A 26 0.03 -20.50 -20.66
CA SER A 26 -0.31 -20.52 -19.22
C SER A 26 0.65 -19.59 -18.44
N ARG A 27 1.95 -19.61 -18.75
CA ARG A 27 2.92 -18.66 -18.18
C ARG A 27 2.56 -17.20 -18.47
N LYS A 28 2.19 -16.86 -19.72
CA LYS A 28 1.77 -15.49 -20.07
C LYS A 28 0.50 -15.08 -19.33
N LYS A 29 -0.47 -15.97 -19.16
CA LYS A 29 -1.67 -15.73 -18.36
C LYS A 29 -1.31 -15.50 -16.88
N ALA A 30 -0.39 -16.29 -16.33
CA ALA A 30 0.08 -16.13 -14.95
C ALA A 30 0.80 -14.80 -14.75
N VAL A 31 1.62 -14.37 -15.74
CA VAL A 31 2.23 -13.03 -15.76
C VAL A 31 1.15 -11.95 -15.70
N MET A 32 0.16 -12.01 -16.59
CA MET A 32 -0.92 -11.02 -16.63
C MET A 32 -1.73 -10.99 -15.33
N TYR A 33 -1.97 -12.16 -14.73
CA TYR A 33 -2.64 -12.28 -13.45
C TYR A 33 -1.85 -11.62 -12.31
N ASN A 34 -0.54 -11.90 -12.24
CA ASN A 34 0.36 -11.25 -11.31
C ASN A 34 0.34 -9.73 -11.50
N ASP A 35 0.64 -9.27 -12.71
CA ASP A 35 0.76 -7.85 -13.03
C ASP A 35 -0.54 -7.09 -12.76
N ARG A 36 -1.70 -7.75 -12.93
CA ARG A 36 -2.99 -7.17 -12.58
C ARG A 36 -3.11 -6.92 -11.07
N ILE A 37 -2.80 -7.90 -10.22
CA ILE A 37 -2.88 -7.73 -8.75
C ILE A 37 -1.85 -6.69 -8.29
N VAL A 38 -0.62 -6.79 -8.80
CA VAL A 38 0.49 -5.88 -8.51
C VAL A 38 0.19 -4.43 -8.87
N SER A 39 -0.42 -4.19 -10.04
CA SER A 39 -0.75 -2.84 -10.49
C SER A 39 -1.83 -2.19 -9.63
N LEU A 40 -2.86 -2.95 -9.23
CA LEU A 40 -3.86 -2.48 -8.28
C LEU A 40 -3.23 -2.08 -6.94
N GLN A 41 -2.27 -2.86 -6.43
CA GLN A 41 -1.59 -2.57 -5.16
C GLN A 41 -0.72 -1.31 -5.30
N SER A 42 0.00 -1.19 -6.41
CA SER A 42 0.85 -0.03 -6.71
C SER A 42 0.06 1.28 -6.79
N GLU A 43 -1.17 1.24 -7.33
CA GLU A 43 -2.06 2.40 -7.37
C GLU A 43 -2.46 2.87 -5.97
N VAL A 44 -2.80 1.93 -5.07
CA VAL A 44 -3.11 2.26 -3.67
C VAL A 44 -1.89 2.84 -2.95
N VAL A 45 -0.73 2.19 -3.05
CA VAL A 45 0.51 2.66 -2.41
C VAL A 45 0.88 4.06 -2.89
N LYS A 46 0.74 4.34 -4.20
CA LYS A 46 0.94 5.70 -4.73
C LYS A 46 0.03 6.73 -4.05
N LYS A 47 -1.24 6.40 -3.80
CA LYS A 47 -2.16 7.31 -3.10
C LYS A 47 -1.84 7.46 -1.61
N MET A 48 -1.33 6.41 -0.97
CA MET A 48 -0.84 6.51 0.40
C MET A 48 0.36 7.45 0.50
N LEU A 49 1.30 7.38 -0.45
CA LEU A 49 2.43 8.30 -0.55
C LEU A 49 1.96 9.74 -0.84
N ASP A 50 1.07 9.93 -1.82
CA ASP A 50 0.49 11.24 -2.13
C ASP A 50 -0.17 11.89 -0.88
N PHE A 51 -0.84 11.08 -0.04
CA PHE A 51 -1.42 11.54 1.22
C PHE A 51 -0.35 11.81 2.28
N SER A 52 0.61 10.90 2.49
CA SER A 52 1.68 11.06 3.47
C SER A 52 2.52 12.32 3.23
N GLU A 53 2.76 12.68 1.97
CA GLU A 53 3.54 13.89 1.63
C GLU A 53 2.85 15.20 2.07
N THR A 54 1.51 15.19 2.25
CA THR A 54 0.75 16.37 2.69
C THR A 54 1.05 16.80 4.13
N PHE A 55 1.55 15.90 4.99
CA PHE A 55 1.95 16.22 6.37
C PHE A 55 3.08 17.26 6.45
N ASN A 56 3.80 17.49 5.35
CA ASN A 56 4.85 18.50 5.28
C ASN A 56 4.34 19.91 4.97
N SER A 57 3.11 20.09 4.44
CA SER A 57 2.64 21.39 3.94
C SER A 57 1.86 22.22 4.96
N ARG A 58 1.38 21.61 6.06
CA ARG A 58 0.37 22.18 6.99
C ARG A 58 -0.95 22.62 6.32
N ASP A 59 -1.17 22.27 5.06
CA ASP A 59 -2.39 22.60 4.31
C ASP A 59 -3.47 21.55 4.56
N VAL A 60 -4.31 21.80 5.57
CA VAL A 60 -5.39 20.88 5.97
C VAL A 60 -6.39 20.62 4.84
N SER A 61 -6.64 21.61 3.96
CA SER A 61 -7.56 21.44 2.83
C SER A 61 -6.99 20.44 1.82
N LEU A 62 -5.69 20.56 1.51
CA LEU A 62 -4.99 19.59 0.66
C LEU A 62 -4.96 18.19 1.30
N MET A 63 -4.76 18.10 2.61
CA MET A 63 -4.78 16.83 3.34
C MET A 63 -6.13 16.12 3.22
N GLU A 64 -7.23 16.81 3.52
CA GLU A 64 -8.59 16.25 3.42
C GLU A 64 -8.91 15.84 1.97
N GLN A 65 -8.46 16.62 0.97
CA GLN A 65 -8.60 16.25 -0.43
C GLN A 65 -7.86 14.94 -0.75
N LYS A 66 -6.58 14.83 -0.37
CA LYS A 66 -5.76 13.64 -0.66
C LYS A 66 -6.23 12.41 0.13
N TYR A 67 -6.70 12.61 1.36
CA TYR A 67 -7.34 11.59 2.17
C TYR A 67 -8.60 11.03 1.48
N GLY A 68 -9.51 11.89 1.01
CA GLY A 68 -10.70 11.47 0.28
C GLY A 68 -10.37 10.68 -0.98
N ILE A 69 -9.38 11.13 -1.75
CA ILE A 69 -8.88 10.40 -2.93
C ILE A 69 -8.35 9.02 -2.51
N LEU A 70 -7.49 8.93 -1.50
CA LEU A 70 -6.95 7.68 -0.99
C LEU A 70 -8.06 6.68 -0.61
N VAL A 71 -9.03 7.11 0.21
CA VAL A 71 -10.14 6.24 0.65
C VAL A 71 -10.94 5.72 -0.54
N SER A 72 -11.27 6.60 -1.50
CA SER A 72 -12.01 6.20 -2.70
C SER A 72 -11.23 5.21 -3.56
N THR A 73 -9.93 5.44 -3.77
CA THR A 73 -9.07 4.52 -4.52
C THR A 73 -8.97 3.17 -3.82
N ILE A 74 -8.81 3.12 -2.49
CA ILE A 74 -8.78 1.83 -1.78
C ILE A 74 -10.08 1.07 -1.96
N ASP A 75 -11.24 1.72 -1.78
CA ASP A 75 -12.55 1.07 -1.94
C ASP A 75 -12.75 0.55 -3.38
N GLU A 76 -12.33 1.31 -4.39
CA GLU A 76 -12.37 0.91 -5.81
C GLU A 76 -11.46 -0.30 -6.07
N LYS A 77 -10.18 -0.22 -5.70
CA LYS A 77 -9.21 -1.29 -6.00
C LYS A 77 -9.46 -2.55 -5.18
N LEU A 78 -9.99 -2.43 -3.95
CA LEU A 78 -10.46 -3.58 -3.17
C LEU A 78 -11.61 -4.31 -3.89
N LYS A 79 -12.54 -3.57 -4.48
CA LYS A 79 -13.61 -4.16 -5.28
C LYS A 79 -13.04 -4.86 -6.51
N GLU A 80 -12.12 -4.21 -7.24
CA GLU A 80 -11.50 -4.79 -8.43
C GLU A 80 -10.73 -6.09 -8.12
N VAL A 81 -9.89 -6.12 -7.08
CA VAL A 81 -9.11 -7.31 -6.72
C VAL A 81 -10.02 -8.45 -6.23
N SER A 82 -11.12 -8.13 -5.54
CA SER A 82 -12.11 -9.13 -5.08
C SER A 82 -12.84 -9.81 -6.24
N GLN A 83 -12.97 -9.12 -7.39
CA GLN A 83 -13.62 -9.61 -8.60
C GLN A 83 -12.69 -10.39 -9.53
N ILE A 84 -11.39 -10.46 -9.23
CA ILE A 84 -10.47 -11.30 -9.99
C ILE A 84 -10.84 -12.78 -9.77
N GLU A 85 -10.98 -13.55 -10.84
CA GLU A 85 -11.24 -15.00 -10.73
C GLU A 85 -10.00 -15.76 -10.24
N PRO A 86 -10.13 -16.85 -9.46
CA PRO A 86 -9.01 -17.70 -9.11
C PRO A 86 -8.22 -18.17 -10.34
N PHE A 87 -6.89 -18.16 -10.26
CA PHE A 87 -6.04 -18.55 -11.39
C PHE A 87 -5.93 -20.07 -11.46
N GLU A 88 -6.50 -20.69 -12.49
CA GLU A 88 -6.52 -22.15 -12.66
C GLU A 88 -7.05 -22.88 -11.39
N GLY A 89 -8.03 -22.26 -10.71
CA GLY A 89 -8.64 -22.78 -9.47
C GLY A 89 -7.87 -22.46 -8.19
N ASP A 90 -6.71 -21.80 -8.26
CA ASP A 90 -5.94 -21.35 -7.10
C ASP A 90 -6.24 -19.88 -6.77
N SER A 91 -6.83 -19.64 -5.60
CA SER A 91 -7.19 -18.30 -5.12
C SER A 91 -6.18 -17.70 -4.16
N ASN A 92 -5.16 -18.43 -3.71
CA ASN A 92 -4.33 -18.03 -2.57
C ASN A 92 -3.67 -16.65 -2.74
N PHE A 93 -3.15 -16.36 -3.94
CA PHE A 93 -2.54 -15.06 -4.21
C PHE A 93 -3.58 -13.92 -4.26
N LYS A 94 -4.77 -14.17 -4.82
CA LYS A 94 -5.86 -13.19 -4.77
C LYS A 94 -6.34 -12.96 -3.35
N ASP A 95 -6.55 -14.01 -2.56
CA ASP A 95 -7.16 -13.89 -1.24
C ASP A 95 -6.23 -13.15 -0.25
N THR A 96 -4.92 -13.36 -0.38
CA THR A 96 -3.91 -12.58 0.34
C THR A 96 -3.87 -11.13 -0.13
N ALA A 97 -4.04 -10.86 -1.43
CA ALA A 97 -4.22 -9.50 -1.93
C ALA A 97 -5.47 -8.83 -1.34
N VAL A 98 -6.63 -9.50 -1.37
CA VAL A 98 -7.87 -8.98 -0.78
C VAL A 98 -7.67 -8.63 0.70
N SER A 99 -7.00 -9.49 1.46
CA SER A 99 -6.69 -9.27 2.87
C SER A 99 -5.83 -8.02 3.08
N LEU A 100 -4.81 -7.81 2.23
CA LEU A 100 -3.96 -6.63 2.29
C LEU A 100 -4.75 -5.33 1.99
N PHE A 101 -5.63 -5.35 0.99
CA PHE A 101 -6.45 -4.18 0.64
C PHE A 101 -7.52 -3.87 1.70
N GLN A 102 -8.07 -4.89 2.36
CA GLN A 102 -8.95 -4.72 3.51
C GLN A 102 -8.20 -4.03 4.67
N PHE A 103 -6.95 -4.42 4.91
CA PHE A 103 -6.11 -3.73 5.89
C PHE A 103 -5.87 -2.27 5.53
N TYR A 104 -5.48 -1.99 4.29
CA TYR A 104 -5.31 -0.61 3.81
C TYR A 104 -6.57 0.23 4.00
N ARG A 105 -7.75 -0.36 3.76
CA ARG A 105 -9.04 0.29 3.98
C ARG A 105 -9.28 0.62 5.45
N ASP A 106 -8.97 -0.32 6.34
CA ASP A 106 -9.12 -0.15 7.77
C ASP A 106 -8.16 0.91 8.32
N VAL A 107 -6.89 0.89 7.89
CA VAL A 107 -5.90 1.92 8.23
C VAL A 107 -6.36 3.29 7.75
N ALA A 108 -6.80 3.40 6.50
CA ALA A 108 -7.26 4.67 5.97
C ALA A 108 -8.47 5.19 6.76
N LYS A 109 -9.48 4.37 7.00
CA LYS A 109 -10.75 4.83 7.62
C LYS A 109 -10.66 5.06 9.13
N LYS A 110 -9.69 4.45 9.81
CA LYS A 110 -9.52 4.58 11.27
C LYS A 110 -8.28 5.39 11.59
N ASP A 111 -7.11 4.82 11.33
CA ASP A 111 -5.83 5.34 11.80
C ASP A 111 -5.46 6.66 11.10
N TYR A 112 -5.59 6.73 9.77
CA TYR A 112 -5.29 7.96 9.02
C TYR A 112 -6.31 9.07 9.27
N ARG A 113 -7.58 8.71 9.51
CA ARG A 113 -8.58 9.69 9.94
C ARG A 113 -8.19 10.32 11.28
N GLU A 114 -7.77 9.49 12.23
CA GLU A 114 -7.34 9.97 13.55
C GLU A 114 -6.07 10.83 13.47
N LEU A 115 -5.07 10.42 12.68
CA LEU A 115 -3.88 11.23 12.42
C LEU A 115 -4.25 12.60 11.82
N LEU A 116 -5.16 12.63 10.86
CA LEU A 116 -5.62 13.87 10.23
C LEU A 116 -6.33 14.77 11.24
N ASP A 117 -7.19 14.21 12.10
CA ASP A 117 -7.90 14.97 13.14
C ASP A 117 -6.95 15.55 14.20
N ILE A 118 -5.91 14.79 14.60
CA ILE A 118 -4.85 15.30 15.49
C ILE A 118 -4.07 16.41 14.79
N PHE A 119 -3.68 16.19 13.54
CA PHE A 119 -2.89 17.16 12.78
C PHE A 119 -3.62 18.47 12.56
N LYS A 120 -4.91 18.41 12.19
CA LYS A 120 -5.78 19.57 12.04
C LYS A 120 -5.82 20.41 13.31
N LYS A 121 -6.02 19.79 14.48
CA LYS A 121 -6.01 20.50 15.77
C LYS A 121 -4.67 21.19 16.05
N GLY A 122 -3.56 20.51 15.78
CA GLY A 122 -2.22 21.10 15.94
C GLY A 122 -1.95 22.26 14.99
N VAL A 123 -2.47 22.20 13.75
CA VAL A 123 -2.40 23.31 12.79
C VAL A 123 -3.26 24.48 13.24
N GLU A 124 -4.52 24.25 13.62
CA GLU A 124 -5.46 25.28 14.08
C GLU A 124 -4.95 26.02 15.33
N ARG A 125 -4.34 25.28 16.27
CA ARG A 125 -3.71 25.87 17.47
C ARG A 125 -2.37 26.55 17.17
N GLY A 126 -1.75 26.25 16.03
CA GLY A 126 -0.43 26.76 15.65
C GLY A 126 0.75 25.93 16.18
N GLU A 127 0.52 25.04 17.16
CA GLU A 127 1.51 24.17 17.78
C GLU A 127 0.95 22.78 18.10
N PHE A 128 1.84 21.79 18.24
CA PHE A 128 1.51 20.42 18.66
C PHE A 128 1.92 20.21 20.12
N THR A 129 1.03 19.62 20.91
CA THR A 129 1.36 19.17 22.27
C THR A 129 2.18 17.89 22.24
N GLN A 130 2.93 17.62 23.32
CA GLN A 130 3.67 16.37 23.45
C GLN A 130 2.73 15.14 23.37
N GLN A 131 1.56 15.20 24.00
CA GLN A 131 0.58 14.12 23.96
C GLN A 131 0.09 13.79 22.54
N GLU A 132 -0.13 14.81 21.71
CA GLU A 132 -0.53 14.60 20.30
C GLU A 132 0.61 13.99 19.49
N LEU A 133 1.85 14.45 19.70
CA LEU A 133 3.03 13.89 19.04
C LEU A 133 3.23 12.41 19.43
N ASP A 134 3.17 12.10 20.73
CA ASP A 134 3.28 10.73 21.25
C ASP A 134 2.19 9.82 20.66
N LYS A 135 0.98 10.37 20.50
CA LYS A 135 -0.15 9.64 19.91
C LYS A 135 0.04 9.39 18.41
N MET A 136 0.53 10.39 17.66
CA MET A 136 0.84 10.22 16.24
C MET A 136 1.93 9.17 16.02
N ASP A 137 2.96 9.17 16.87
CA ASP A 137 4.04 8.17 16.83
C ASP A 137 3.50 6.77 17.15
N ALA A 138 2.66 6.65 18.19
CA ALA A 138 2.03 5.38 18.57
C ALA A 138 1.14 4.81 17.45
N ILE A 139 0.33 5.64 16.79
CA ILE A 139 -0.49 5.21 15.65
C ILE A 139 0.40 4.74 14.50
N SER A 140 1.44 5.50 14.17
CA SER A 140 2.36 5.17 13.07
C SER A 140 3.07 3.83 13.31
N ASN A 141 3.54 3.60 14.53
CA ASN A 141 4.18 2.34 14.91
C ASN A 141 3.19 1.16 14.85
N ALA A 142 1.97 1.33 15.36
CA ALA A 142 0.95 0.30 15.34
C ALA A 142 0.47 -0.05 13.92
N ILE A 143 0.49 0.90 12.99
CA ILE A 143 0.26 0.61 11.57
C ILE A 143 1.39 -0.26 11.02
N GLY A 144 2.65 0.15 11.22
CA GLY A 144 3.81 -0.57 10.69
C GLY A 144 3.92 -2.02 11.17
N GLU A 145 3.63 -2.28 12.45
CA GLU A 145 3.62 -3.64 13.00
C GLU A 145 2.56 -4.53 12.35
N ARG A 146 1.34 -4.00 12.13
CA ARG A 146 0.26 -4.74 11.46
C ARG A 146 0.51 -4.92 9.98
N GLU A 147 1.04 -3.90 9.30
CA GLU A 147 1.36 -3.92 7.88
C GLU A 147 2.38 -5.01 7.57
N LYS A 148 3.46 -5.09 8.35
CA LYS A 148 4.52 -6.07 8.16
C LYS A 148 4.00 -7.50 8.04
N ILE A 149 3.03 -7.88 8.88
CA ILE A 149 2.46 -9.24 8.88
C ILE A 149 1.73 -9.53 7.56
N LEU A 150 1.03 -8.54 7.01
CA LEU A 150 0.25 -8.73 5.78
C LEU A 150 1.10 -8.59 4.53
N ASP A 151 2.10 -7.70 4.54
CA ASP A 151 3.10 -7.60 3.49
C ASP A 151 3.90 -8.90 3.36
N ASP A 152 4.38 -9.48 4.48
CA ASP A 152 5.08 -10.76 4.49
C ASP A 152 4.22 -11.88 3.89
N LYS A 153 2.92 -11.93 4.22
CA LYS A 153 1.97 -12.92 3.66
C LYS A 153 1.73 -12.72 2.18
N PHE A 154 1.53 -11.47 1.75
CA PHE A 154 1.30 -11.12 0.36
C PHE A 154 2.52 -11.49 -0.50
N GLN A 155 3.73 -11.11 -0.07
CA GLN A 155 4.97 -11.42 -0.77
C GLN A 155 5.21 -12.93 -0.85
N GLN A 156 4.98 -13.66 0.24
CA GLN A 156 5.13 -15.11 0.21
C GLN A 156 4.13 -15.76 -0.74
N ALA A 157 2.89 -15.29 -0.79
CA ALA A 157 1.89 -15.77 -1.74
C ALA A 157 2.26 -15.45 -3.19
N GLN A 158 2.76 -14.24 -3.46
CA GLN A 158 3.27 -13.85 -4.77
C GLN A 158 4.45 -14.73 -5.20
N LYS A 159 5.41 -14.97 -4.29
CA LYS A 159 6.57 -15.84 -4.54
C LYS A 159 6.15 -17.28 -4.84
N ASN A 160 5.25 -17.83 -4.04
CA ASN A 160 4.73 -19.19 -4.25
C ASN A 160 4.00 -19.29 -5.61
N PHE A 161 3.17 -18.30 -5.95
CA PHE A 161 2.53 -18.22 -7.25
C PHE A 161 3.58 -18.17 -8.38
N ALA A 162 4.62 -17.37 -8.17
CA ALA A 162 5.66 -17.20 -9.17
C ALA A 162 6.48 -18.45 -9.43
N GLU A 163 6.86 -19.17 -8.37
CA GLU A 163 7.55 -20.45 -8.44
C GLU A 163 6.67 -21.51 -9.14
N LYS A 164 5.39 -21.60 -8.74
CA LYS A 164 4.42 -22.56 -9.32
C LYS A 164 4.26 -22.39 -10.83
N TYR A 165 4.19 -21.14 -11.30
CA TYR A 165 3.97 -20.83 -12.71
C TYR A 165 5.26 -20.47 -13.49
N LYS A 166 6.43 -20.63 -12.85
CA LYS A 166 7.76 -20.37 -13.43
C LYS A 166 7.88 -18.97 -14.04
N ILE A 167 7.41 -17.96 -13.30
CA ILE A 167 7.48 -16.54 -13.66
C ILE A 167 8.64 -15.91 -12.86
N SER A 168 9.49 -15.11 -13.52
CA SER A 168 10.55 -14.32 -12.87
C SER A 168 10.05 -12.99 -12.31
N LEU A 169 10.30 -12.74 -11.04
CA LEU A 169 9.97 -11.49 -10.35
C LEU A 169 11.06 -10.40 -10.56
N VAL A 170 10.70 -9.17 -11.00
CA VAL A 170 11.57 -7.96 -11.13
C VAL A 170 10.98 -6.70 -10.47
N ASP A 171 11.75 -5.82 -9.86
CA ASP A 171 11.20 -4.64 -9.16
C ASP A 171 10.34 -3.73 -10.05
N ASN A 172 9.18 -3.28 -9.53
CA ASN A 172 8.37 -2.28 -10.21
C ASN A 172 8.96 -0.85 -10.08
N GLU A 173 8.54 0.07 -10.95
CA GLU A 173 9.10 1.44 -11.00
C GLU A 173 8.84 2.26 -9.73
N LEU A 174 7.73 2.02 -9.03
CA LEU A 174 7.45 2.67 -7.76
C LEU A 174 8.42 2.17 -6.69
N GLN A 175 8.71 0.87 -6.69
CA GLN A 175 9.66 0.23 -5.79
C GLN A 175 11.07 0.80 -5.94
N LYS A 176 11.55 0.95 -7.18
CA LYS A 176 12.86 1.57 -7.44
C LYS A 176 12.95 2.98 -6.87
N LYS A 177 11.86 3.75 -6.93
CA LYS A 177 11.81 5.12 -6.39
C LYS A 177 11.79 5.15 -4.86
N ILE A 178 11.14 4.17 -4.22
CA ILE A 178 11.12 4.04 -2.77
C ILE A 178 12.51 3.63 -2.25
N ASN A 179 13.18 2.67 -2.90
CA ASN A 179 14.48 2.17 -2.45
C ASN A 179 15.65 3.16 -2.58
N ASN A 180 15.51 4.14 -3.49
CA ASN A 180 16.58 5.10 -3.81
C ASN A 180 16.44 6.44 -3.07
N LYS A 181 15.49 6.55 -2.13
CA LYS A 181 15.30 7.71 -1.25
C LYS A 181 15.77 7.40 0.16
#